data_AF-A0A7W6KAR1-F1
#
_entry.id   AF-A0A7W6KAR1-F1
#
_cell.length_a   1.000
_cell.length_b   1.000
_cell.length_c   1.000
_cell.angle_alpha   90.00
_cell.angle_beta   90.00
_cell.angle_gamma   90.00
#
_symmetry.space_group_name_H-M   'P 1'
#
loop_
_entity.id
_entity.type
_entity.pdbx_description
1 polymer ?
#
loop_
_entity_poly.entity_id
_entity_poly.type
_entity_poly.pdbx_seq_one_letter_code
_entity_poly.pdbx_strand_id
1 'polypeptide(L)'
;MDKKTAKKKIAIIGGGPSGLFMYKRLTEQASADFEITIFERKDYLGAGMPYSAEGANTEHITNVSDNEIPAIYTSIEDWVKIAPKAILKKFDITEEKFNEYKVLPRLFFGEYLSAQFNLLKKAALKKGIKTKVHLNCWVEDVIDFPKENSVAVCVKNKNKAYFDQAVICIGHNWPKKYEGKIPDYFDSPYPPKKLALKLNHTVGIMGSSLTAIDALRTLARKNGKFTDNEDGSYSYSSDSKGFKMVMHSRSGLLPAVRFHLQDSHLGKEETLSKTEIHKSIARNGGFLPLDFVFEKNFKEIFIKKDPAFYEQIKNMDLEAFVGAMMGYREGMEPFDLFKKEYEEAEKSIEKRKSIYWKEALAILSFAMNYPAKYLSAEDMERLQKVLMPLISIVIAFVPQSSCRELLALHEAGVLTIVAVGDDAKVQPLETGGADYHYKINGKKTVKHFDTFIDCIGQPHLSFNDFPFKSLIKNGTLSPARLRFKSSEKGKADMKNNDLVSREEDNTYFLTVPGITINDHFQVVDRNGISNQRIYIMAVPYIGGYNPDYSGIDFCEAASKAVIDSILS
;
A
#
# COMPACT_ATOMS: atom_id res chain seq x y z
N MET A 1 4.39 49.29 15.49
CA MET A 1 3.94 48.09 16.21
C MET A 1 3.57 47.05 15.17
N ASP A 2 4.48 46.13 14.86
CA ASP A 2 4.19 45.00 13.99
C ASP A 2 3.14 44.13 14.68
N LYS A 3 1.94 44.05 14.10
CA LYS A 3 0.99 42.98 14.42
C LYS A 3 1.64 41.68 13.96
N LYS A 4 2.36 41.00 14.85
CA LYS A 4 2.69 39.58 14.67
C LYS A 4 1.36 38.84 14.50
N THR A 5 0.99 38.54 13.26
CA THR A 5 -0.14 37.68 12.94
C THR A 5 0.05 36.38 13.70
N ALA A 6 -0.99 35.90 14.39
CA ALA A 6 -0.91 34.66 15.15
C ALA A 6 -0.53 33.53 14.18
N LYS A 7 0.52 32.77 14.54
CA LYS A 7 0.99 31.65 13.70
C LYS A 7 -0.08 30.56 13.64
N LYS A 8 -0.36 30.04 12.44
CA LYS A 8 -1.28 28.93 12.19
C LYS A 8 -0.77 27.66 12.90
N LYS A 9 -1.58 27.03 13.73
CA LYS A 9 -1.25 25.80 14.46
C LYS A 9 -1.70 24.58 13.67
N ILE A 10 -0.76 23.73 13.29
CA ILE A 10 -0.99 22.53 12.49
C ILE A 10 -0.65 21.29 13.34
N ALA A 11 -1.60 20.36 13.46
CA ALA A 11 -1.37 19.04 14.02
C ALA A 11 -1.05 18.03 12.93
N ILE A 12 -0.04 17.19 13.14
CA ILE A 12 0.21 15.97 12.36
C ILE A 12 -0.04 14.78 13.29
N ILE A 13 -1.01 13.93 12.94
CA ILE A 13 -1.43 12.79 13.76
C ILE A 13 -0.88 11.51 13.13
N GLY A 14 0.21 11.00 13.68
CA GLY A 14 1.01 9.92 13.12
C GLY A 14 2.35 10.44 12.61
N GLY A 15 3.43 9.88 13.14
CA GLY A 15 4.82 10.25 12.86
C GLY A 15 5.55 9.28 11.94
N GLY A 16 4.86 8.37 11.25
CA GLY A 16 5.43 7.49 10.22
C GLY A 16 5.71 8.20 8.88
N PRO A 17 5.88 7.45 7.76
CA PRO A 17 6.26 8.02 6.47
C PRO A 17 5.33 9.13 5.96
N SER A 18 4.00 8.96 6.06
CA SER A 18 3.05 10.00 5.65
C SER A 18 3.21 11.30 6.46
N GLY A 19 3.43 11.17 7.78
CA GLY A 19 3.71 12.30 8.66
C GLY A 19 5.06 12.96 8.38
N LEU A 20 6.07 12.16 8.03
CA LEU A 20 7.40 12.62 7.61
C LEU A 20 7.33 13.47 6.33
N PHE A 21 6.61 13.01 5.30
CA PHE A 21 6.46 13.77 4.06
C PHE A 21 5.64 15.05 4.25
N MET A 22 4.57 15.00 5.07
CA MET A 22 3.84 16.22 5.43
C MET A 22 4.74 17.22 6.17
N TYR A 23 5.55 16.73 7.12
CA TYR A 23 6.51 17.55 7.83
C TYR A 23 7.56 18.14 6.89
N LYS A 24 8.12 17.33 5.97
CA LYS A 24 9.03 17.78 4.90
C LYS A 24 8.44 18.98 4.16
N ARG A 25 7.24 18.85 3.60
CA ARG A 25 6.59 19.93 2.82
C ARG A 25 6.41 21.20 3.63
N LEU A 26 6.04 21.11 4.91
CA LEU A 26 5.94 22.26 5.80
C LEU A 26 7.32 22.90 6.05
N THR A 27 8.36 22.11 6.28
CA THR A 27 9.72 22.63 6.53
C THR A 27 10.38 23.21 5.28
N GLU A 28 9.95 22.82 4.09
CA GLU A 28 10.44 23.34 2.81
C GLU A 28 9.92 24.75 2.51
N GLN A 29 8.84 25.19 3.16
CA GLN A 29 8.27 26.52 2.92
C GLN A 29 9.25 27.64 3.26
N ALA A 30 9.10 28.74 2.52
CA ALA A 30 9.90 29.95 2.70
C ALA A 30 9.46 30.75 3.94
N SER A 31 8.15 30.83 4.20
CA SER A 31 7.61 31.51 5.39
C SER A 31 7.39 30.53 6.55
N ALA A 32 7.58 31.03 7.78
CA ALA A 32 7.42 30.29 9.03
C ALA A 32 6.18 30.77 9.81
N ASP A 33 5.06 30.95 9.10
CA ASP A 33 3.81 31.50 9.64
C ASP A 33 2.95 30.45 10.36
N PHE A 34 3.54 29.31 10.70
CA PHE A 34 2.89 28.21 11.39
C PHE A 34 3.74 27.62 12.52
N GLU A 35 3.04 26.97 13.47
CA GLU A 35 3.61 26.10 14.49
C GLU A 35 3.12 24.67 14.25
N ILE A 36 4.01 23.69 14.39
CA ILE A 36 3.71 22.28 14.10
C ILE A 36 3.70 21.50 15.40
N THR A 37 2.68 20.67 15.61
CA THR A 37 2.66 19.66 16.67
C THR A 37 2.46 18.27 16.08
N ILE A 38 3.36 17.35 16.38
CA ILE A 38 3.31 15.96 15.91
C ILE A 38 2.90 15.07 17.08
N PHE A 39 1.90 14.23 16.87
CA PHE A 39 1.46 13.20 17.81
C PHE A 39 1.81 11.82 17.24
N GLU A 40 2.62 11.04 17.96
CA GLU A 40 3.01 9.70 17.58
C GLU A 40 2.79 8.75 18.76
N ARG A 41 2.12 7.63 18.50
CA ARG A 41 1.78 6.62 19.51
C ARG A 41 3.02 5.86 19.99
N LYS A 42 4.10 5.85 19.20
CA LYS A 42 5.37 5.19 19.50
C LYS A 42 6.42 6.15 20.06
N ASP A 43 7.55 5.58 20.46
CA ASP A 43 8.73 6.27 20.98
C ASP A 43 9.73 6.68 19.89
N TYR A 44 9.39 6.48 18.61
CA TYR A 44 10.20 6.88 17.44
C TYR A 44 9.34 7.52 16.35
N LEU A 45 9.99 8.25 15.43
CA LEU A 45 9.38 8.87 14.24
C LEU A 45 10.00 8.28 12.97
N GLY A 46 9.37 8.49 11.82
CA GLY A 46 9.90 8.18 10.49
C GLY A 46 9.51 6.79 10.01
N ALA A 47 9.95 5.74 10.71
CA ALA A 47 9.86 4.36 10.23
C ALA A 47 8.40 3.87 10.02
N GLY A 48 7.45 4.31 10.84
CA GLY A 48 6.09 3.75 10.84
C GLY A 48 6.08 2.24 11.09
N MET A 49 4.96 1.58 10.80
CA MET A 49 4.84 0.13 11.01
C MET A 49 5.71 -0.70 10.04
N PRO A 50 5.69 -0.50 8.71
CA PRO A 50 6.34 -1.41 7.77
C PRO A 50 7.86 -1.51 7.91
N TYR A 51 8.50 -0.43 8.37
CA TYR A 51 9.96 -0.31 8.46
C TYR A 51 10.47 -0.36 9.91
N SER A 52 9.66 -0.86 10.83
CA SER A 52 10.02 -1.05 12.24
C SER A 52 9.73 -2.48 12.70
N ALA A 53 10.05 -2.78 13.96
CA ALA A 53 9.74 -4.08 14.57
C ALA A 53 8.23 -4.40 14.63
N GLU A 54 7.34 -3.44 14.34
CA GLU A 54 5.91 -3.71 14.18
C GLU A 54 5.58 -4.41 12.86
N GLY A 55 6.40 -4.25 11.82
CA GLY A 55 6.16 -4.75 10.46
C GLY A 55 7.30 -5.56 9.86
N ALA A 56 8.44 -5.67 10.53
CA ALA A 56 9.63 -6.33 9.98
C ALA A 56 10.52 -6.97 11.06
N ASN A 57 11.16 -8.08 10.68
CA ASN A 57 12.34 -8.65 11.31
C ASN A 57 13.59 -8.37 10.46
N THR A 58 14.76 -8.87 10.88
CA THR A 58 16.04 -8.69 10.18
C THR A 58 16.08 -9.31 8.78
N GLU A 59 15.29 -10.36 8.54
CA GLU A 59 15.21 -11.00 7.24
C GLU A 59 14.39 -10.21 6.22
N HIS A 60 13.48 -9.34 6.65
CA HIS A 60 12.58 -8.66 5.73
C HIS A 60 13.26 -7.52 4.99
N ILE A 61 12.96 -7.43 3.70
CA ILE A 61 13.53 -6.44 2.78
C ILE A 61 12.42 -5.59 2.15
N THR A 62 12.78 -4.40 1.69
CA THR A 62 11.92 -3.56 0.87
C THR A 62 11.69 -4.20 -0.50
N ASN A 63 10.64 -3.78 -1.20
CA ASN A 63 10.43 -4.09 -2.61
C ASN A 63 10.89 -2.96 -3.55
N VAL A 64 11.38 -1.85 -2.98
CA VAL A 64 11.95 -0.68 -3.65
C VAL A 64 13.42 -0.49 -3.26
N SER A 65 14.21 0.09 -4.13
CA SER A 65 15.61 0.49 -3.92
C SER A 65 15.76 2.01 -3.80
N ASP A 66 16.95 2.49 -3.46
CA ASP A 66 17.20 3.93 -3.19
C ASP A 66 16.86 4.80 -4.39
N ASN A 67 17.24 4.38 -5.60
CA ASN A 67 17.01 5.15 -6.83
C ASN A 67 15.50 5.35 -7.15
N GLU A 68 14.60 4.56 -6.56
CA GLU A 68 13.15 4.73 -6.72
C GLU A 68 12.57 5.69 -5.67
N ILE A 69 13.25 5.86 -4.53
CA ILE A 69 12.73 6.62 -3.40
C ILE A 69 13.02 8.11 -3.60
N PRO A 70 12.03 9.00 -3.51
CA PRO A 70 12.27 10.43 -3.58
C PRO A 70 13.11 10.89 -2.40
N ALA A 71 14.08 11.76 -2.67
CA ALA A 71 14.93 12.35 -1.64
C ALA A 71 14.08 13.08 -0.58
N ILE A 72 14.34 12.79 0.70
CA ILE A 72 13.58 13.35 1.83
C ILE A 72 14.29 14.58 2.38
N TYR A 73 15.51 14.40 2.87
CA TYR A 73 16.44 15.49 3.18
C TYR A 73 17.79 15.25 2.52
N THR A 74 18.26 13.99 2.54
CA THR A 74 19.31 13.44 1.69
C THR A 74 18.77 12.22 0.92
N SER A 75 19.56 11.64 0.00
CA SER A 75 19.37 10.25 -0.46
C SER A 75 19.82 9.26 0.62
N ILE A 76 19.55 7.97 0.42
CA ILE A 76 20.08 6.91 1.31
C ILE A 76 21.59 6.76 1.07
N GLU A 77 22.03 6.79 -0.19
CA GLU A 77 23.47 6.81 -0.55
C GLU A 77 24.24 7.88 0.23
N ASP A 78 23.76 9.12 0.26
CA ASP A 78 24.42 10.20 0.99
C ASP A 78 24.32 10.03 2.50
N TRP A 79 23.22 9.45 2.98
CA TRP A 79 23.07 9.19 4.41
C TRP A 79 24.03 8.09 4.89
N VAL A 80 24.31 7.06 4.10
CA VAL A 80 25.24 5.97 4.44
C VAL A 80 26.62 6.52 4.84
N LYS A 81 27.09 7.59 4.18
CA LYS A 81 28.37 8.26 4.45
C LYS A 81 28.47 8.85 5.86
N ILE A 82 27.32 9.21 6.46
CA ILE A 82 27.24 9.86 7.77
C ILE A 82 26.46 9.04 8.81
N ALA A 83 25.99 7.85 8.42
CA ALA A 83 25.19 6.99 9.27
C ALA A 83 26.02 6.47 10.46
N PRO A 84 25.40 6.24 11.64
CA PRO A 84 26.11 5.65 12.78
C PRO A 84 26.74 4.30 12.41
N LYS A 85 28.05 4.13 12.66
CA LYS A 85 28.81 2.91 12.35
C LYS A 85 28.18 1.63 12.91
N ALA A 86 27.53 1.71 14.08
CA ALA A 86 26.84 0.58 14.69
C ALA A 86 25.62 0.11 13.87
N ILE A 87 24.88 1.04 13.23
CA ILE A 87 23.75 0.72 12.36
C ILE A 87 24.27 0.07 11.07
N LEU A 88 25.28 0.66 10.44
CA LEU A 88 25.92 0.11 9.25
C LEU A 88 26.43 -1.33 9.47
N LYS A 89 27.13 -1.55 10.58
CA LYS A 89 27.62 -2.89 10.98
C LYS A 89 26.49 -3.90 11.19
N LYS A 90 25.37 -3.48 11.79
CA LYS A 90 24.22 -4.37 12.08
C LYS A 90 23.61 -4.96 10.80
N PHE A 91 23.65 -4.23 9.69
CA PHE A 91 23.02 -4.62 8.43
C PHE A 91 24.03 -5.01 7.33
N ASP A 92 25.32 -5.11 7.67
CA ASP A 92 26.43 -5.34 6.73
C ASP A 92 26.43 -4.36 5.53
N ILE A 93 26.24 -3.08 5.84
CA ILE A 93 26.28 -1.99 4.84
C ILE A 93 27.56 -1.20 5.04
N THR A 94 28.29 -0.95 3.95
CA THR A 94 29.41 0.00 3.89
C THR A 94 29.23 0.92 2.68
N GLU A 95 29.93 2.05 2.66
CA GLU A 95 29.90 2.99 1.54
C GLU A 95 30.33 2.30 0.23
N GLU A 96 31.36 1.46 0.27
CA GLU A 96 31.91 0.77 -0.89
C GLU A 96 31.02 -0.36 -1.42
N LYS A 97 30.17 -0.93 -0.56
CA LYS A 97 29.26 -2.03 -0.91
C LYS A 97 27.83 -1.55 -1.23
N PHE A 98 27.50 -0.31 -0.88
CA PHE A 98 26.17 0.23 -1.11
C PHE A 98 25.89 0.33 -2.61
N ASN A 99 24.67 0.00 -3.00
CA ASN A 99 24.23 0.03 -4.39
C ASN A 99 22.79 0.54 -4.42
N GLU A 100 22.58 1.69 -5.06
CA GLU A 100 21.28 2.37 -5.12
C GLU A 100 20.18 1.56 -5.82
N TYR A 101 20.54 0.57 -6.64
CA TYR A 101 19.61 -0.33 -7.35
C TYR A 101 19.24 -1.58 -6.57
N LYS A 102 19.87 -1.82 -5.41
CA LYS A 102 19.55 -2.97 -4.55
C LYS A 102 18.50 -2.59 -3.51
N VAL A 103 17.57 -3.50 -3.27
CA VAL A 103 16.61 -3.38 -2.16
C VAL A 103 17.33 -3.45 -0.81
N LEU A 104 16.67 -2.92 0.22
CA LEU A 104 17.27 -2.67 1.53
C LEU A 104 16.61 -3.54 2.61
N PRO A 105 17.33 -3.91 3.69
CA PRO A 105 16.68 -4.43 4.89
C PRO A 105 15.64 -3.42 5.40
N ARG A 106 14.40 -3.84 5.66
CA ARG A 106 13.32 -2.90 6.05
C ARG A 106 13.66 -2.12 7.31
N LEU A 107 14.29 -2.78 8.28
CA LEU A 107 14.70 -2.13 9.53
C LEU A 107 15.82 -1.10 9.30
N PHE A 108 16.74 -1.33 8.37
CA PHE A 108 17.74 -0.33 7.98
C PHE A 108 17.08 0.89 7.33
N PHE A 109 16.12 0.65 6.43
CA PHE A 109 15.36 1.73 5.83
C PHE A 109 14.57 2.53 6.87
N GLY A 110 14.05 1.88 7.92
CA GLY A 110 13.44 2.55 9.07
C GLY A 110 14.39 3.48 9.83
N GLU A 111 15.65 3.08 10.03
CA GLU A 111 16.69 3.93 10.62
C GLU A 111 16.96 5.16 9.75
N TYR A 112 17.03 4.97 8.42
CA TYR A 112 17.15 6.07 7.46
C TYR A 112 15.99 7.06 7.60
N LEU A 113 14.74 6.59 7.53
CA LEU A 113 13.55 7.46 7.64
C LEU A 113 13.54 8.25 8.96
N SER A 114 13.94 7.60 10.05
CA SER A 114 14.07 8.24 11.37
C SER A 114 15.15 9.33 11.37
N ALA A 115 16.28 9.08 10.73
CA ALA A 115 17.35 10.05 10.56
C ALA A 115 16.92 11.25 9.71
N GLN A 116 16.22 11.02 8.58
CA GLN A 116 15.68 12.07 7.73
C GLN A 116 14.70 12.98 8.50
N PHE A 117 13.82 12.40 9.32
CA PHE A 117 12.93 13.17 10.20
C PHE A 117 13.73 14.09 11.13
N ASN A 118 14.78 13.58 11.75
CA ASN A 118 15.62 14.37 12.65
C ASN A 118 16.39 15.49 11.93
N LEU A 119 16.84 15.25 10.70
CA LEU A 119 17.48 16.28 9.88
C LEU A 119 16.49 17.40 9.52
N LEU A 120 15.26 17.04 9.12
CA LEU A 120 14.19 18.01 8.86
C LEU A 120 13.84 18.82 10.13
N LYS A 121 13.81 18.19 11.31
CA LYS A 121 13.59 18.91 12.57
C LYS A 121 14.69 19.94 12.87
N LYS A 122 15.95 19.59 12.60
CA LYS A 122 17.08 20.53 12.72
C LYS A 122 16.95 21.67 11.71
N ALA A 123 16.54 21.38 10.47
CA ALA A 123 16.30 22.40 9.46
C ALA A 123 15.15 23.34 9.83
N ALA A 124 14.03 22.80 10.34
CA ALA A 124 12.89 23.55 10.84
C ALA A 124 13.28 24.53 11.96
N LEU A 125 14.08 24.05 12.92
CA LEU A 125 14.59 24.87 14.01
C LEU A 125 15.45 26.03 13.50
N LYS A 126 16.36 25.77 12.54
CA LYS A 126 17.17 26.83 11.90
C LYS A 126 16.32 27.87 11.16
N LYS A 127 15.18 27.45 10.59
CA LYS A 127 14.19 28.34 9.95
C LYS A 127 13.23 29.04 10.94
N GLY A 128 13.33 28.78 12.24
CA GLY A 128 12.39 29.34 13.23
C GLY A 128 10.98 28.74 13.20
N ILE A 129 10.81 27.58 12.56
CA ILE A 129 9.55 26.81 12.56
C ILE A 129 9.48 26.03 13.87
N LYS A 130 8.62 26.48 14.78
CA LYS A 130 8.44 25.83 16.08
C LYS A 130 7.76 24.48 15.89
N THR A 131 8.45 23.42 16.28
CA THR A 131 7.93 22.04 16.22
C THR A 131 7.88 21.45 17.62
N LYS A 132 6.70 20.96 18.02
CA LYS A 132 6.52 20.16 19.24
C LYS A 132 6.24 18.71 18.87
N VAL A 133 6.93 17.78 19.52
CA VAL A 133 6.73 16.34 19.28
C VAL A 133 6.22 15.70 20.56
N HIS A 134 5.14 14.94 20.43
CA HIS A 134 4.56 14.11 21.48
C HIS A 134 4.69 12.64 21.07
N LEU A 135 5.72 11.97 21.60
CA LEU A 135 5.90 10.53 21.51
C LEU A 135 5.10 9.80 22.59
N ASN A 136 4.90 8.50 22.42
CA ASN A 136 4.07 7.65 23.31
C ASN A 136 2.69 8.27 23.55
N CYS A 137 2.15 8.88 22.50
CA CYS A 137 0.99 9.74 22.56
C CYS A 137 -0.13 9.15 21.70
N TRP A 138 -1.07 8.48 22.35
CA TRP A 138 -2.22 7.90 21.69
C TRP A 138 -3.32 8.96 21.49
N VAL A 139 -3.62 9.30 20.24
CA VAL A 139 -4.79 10.12 19.89
C VAL A 139 -6.00 9.20 19.79
N GLU A 140 -7.00 9.42 20.64
CA GLU A 140 -8.23 8.61 20.70
C GLU A 140 -9.33 9.16 19.81
N ASP A 141 -9.35 10.48 19.58
CA ASP A 141 -10.36 11.12 18.76
C ASP A 141 -9.88 12.45 18.18
N VAL A 142 -10.56 12.89 17.12
CA VAL A 142 -10.41 14.20 16.49
C VAL A 142 -11.81 14.81 16.39
N ILE A 143 -11.96 16.06 16.80
CA ILE A 143 -13.26 16.73 16.84
C ILE A 143 -13.16 18.04 16.06
N ASP A 144 -14.01 18.19 15.05
CA ASP A 144 -14.13 19.42 14.29
C ASP A 144 -15.02 20.46 15.01
N PHE A 145 -14.55 21.70 15.07
CA PHE A 145 -15.21 22.84 15.71
C PHE A 145 -15.37 23.98 14.68
N PRO A 146 -16.37 23.90 13.78
CA PRO A 146 -16.50 24.83 12.66
C PRO A 146 -16.81 26.27 13.09
N LYS A 147 -17.53 26.48 14.20
CA LYS A 147 -17.86 27.83 14.70
C LYS A 147 -16.62 28.55 15.25
N GLU A 148 -15.74 27.79 15.87
CA GLU A 148 -14.48 28.26 16.44
C GLU A 148 -13.34 28.24 15.41
N ASN A 149 -13.62 27.81 14.17
CA ASN A 149 -12.65 27.54 13.11
C ASN A 149 -11.42 26.77 13.60
N SER A 150 -11.65 25.72 14.40
CA SER A 150 -10.59 24.93 15.01
C SER A 150 -10.87 23.43 14.97
N VAL A 151 -9.85 22.64 15.24
CA VAL A 151 -9.93 21.20 15.41
C VAL A 151 -9.26 20.81 16.73
N ALA A 152 -9.94 19.97 17.51
CA ALA A 152 -9.43 19.43 18.76
C ALA A 152 -8.86 18.02 18.54
N VAL A 153 -7.64 17.82 19.01
CA VAL A 153 -6.99 16.50 19.10
C VAL A 153 -7.14 15.99 20.53
N CYS A 154 -7.84 14.87 20.69
CA CYS A 154 -8.10 14.23 21.98
C CYS A 154 -7.04 13.17 22.24
N VAL A 155 -6.14 13.44 23.19
CA VAL A 155 -5.08 12.52 23.58
C VAL A 155 -5.52 11.72 24.80
N LYS A 156 -5.26 10.41 24.79
CA LYS A 156 -5.56 9.51 25.90
C LYS A 156 -5.05 10.06 27.23
N ASN A 157 -5.93 10.11 28.22
CA ASN A 157 -5.66 10.59 29.59
C ASN A 157 -5.11 12.03 29.66
N LYS A 158 -5.40 12.89 28.67
CA LYS A 158 -4.96 14.30 28.65
C LYS A 158 -6.09 15.22 28.20
N ASN A 159 -5.89 16.51 28.46
CA ASN A 159 -6.78 17.55 27.94
C ASN A 159 -6.69 17.64 26.41
N LYS A 160 -7.78 18.11 25.80
CA LYS A 160 -7.84 18.40 24.37
C LYS A 160 -6.80 19.47 24.00
N ALA A 161 -6.14 19.28 22.87
CA ALA A 161 -5.27 20.29 22.25
C ALA A 161 -5.94 20.85 21.00
N TYR A 162 -5.93 22.17 20.83
CA TYR A 162 -6.64 22.86 19.76
C TYR A 162 -5.68 23.39 18.69
N PHE A 163 -6.06 23.20 17.44
CA PHE A 163 -5.29 23.54 16.25
C PHE A 163 -6.19 24.22 15.22
N ASP A 164 -5.58 24.95 14.29
CA ASP A 164 -6.31 25.50 13.13
C ASP A 164 -6.54 24.41 12.09
N GLN A 165 -5.57 23.50 11.93
CA GLN A 165 -5.66 22.37 11.00
C GLN A 165 -5.05 21.09 11.59
N ALA A 166 -5.54 19.93 11.15
CA ALA A 166 -5.03 18.61 11.49
C ALA A 166 -4.87 17.75 10.23
N VAL A 167 -3.73 17.08 10.10
CA VAL A 167 -3.44 16.10 9.05
C VAL A 167 -3.34 14.71 9.68
N ILE A 168 -4.24 13.81 9.27
CA ILE A 168 -4.34 12.44 9.79
C ILE A 168 -3.39 11.54 8.99
N CYS A 169 -2.25 11.20 9.58
CA CYS A 169 -1.17 10.39 9.00
C CYS A 169 -0.98 9.05 9.76
N ILE A 170 -2.07 8.44 10.22
CA ILE A 170 -2.04 7.26 11.11
C ILE A 170 -1.64 5.95 10.43
N GLY A 171 -1.49 5.94 9.10
CA GLY A 171 -0.96 4.81 8.35
C GLY A 171 -1.81 3.54 8.41
N HIS A 172 -1.14 2.38 8.48
CA HIS A 172 -1.75 1.06 8.48
C HIS A 172 -2.54 0.75 9.76
N ASN A 173 -3.60 -0.03 9.62
CA ASN A 173 -4.38 -0.55 10.73
C ASN A 173 -4.79 -2.00 10.44
N TRP A 174 -4.34 -2.93 11.26
CA TRP A 174 -4.61 -4.37 11.13
C TRP A 174 -5.52 -4.81 12.27
N PRO A 175 -6.85 -4.84 12.06
CA PRO A 175 -7.79 -5.27 13.08
C PRO A 175 -7.54 -6.74 13.47
N LYS A 176 -7.62 -7.03 14.77
CA LYS A 176 -7.57 -8.40 15.28
C LYS A 176 -8.98 -8.89 15.53
N LYS A 177 -9.49 -9.71 14.61
CA LYS A 177 -10.83 -10.29 14.71
C LYS A 177 -10.79 -11.57 15.55
N TYR A 178 -9.88 -12.48 15.21
CA TYR A 178 -9.75 -13.82 15.79
C TYR A 178 -8.41 -14.06 16.48
N GLU A 179 -7.35 -13.38 16.07
CA GLU A 179 -6.02 -13.53 16.65
C GLU A 179 -6.03 -13.21 18.15
N GLY A 180 -5.47 -14.13 18.94
CA GLY A 180 -5.48 -14.06 20.41
C GLY A 180 -6.77 -14.53 21.05
N LYS A 181 -7.81 -14.84 20.26
CA LYS A 181 -9.04 -15.52 20.70
C LYS A 181 -9.06 -16.98 20.25
N ILE A 182 -8.62 -17.24 19.02
CA ILE A 182 -8.47 -18.57 18.45
C ILE A 182 -6.99 -18.97 18.50
N PRO A 183 -6.64 -20.12 19.11
CA PRO A 183 -5.27 -20.63 19.11
C PRO A 183 -4.73 -20.81 17.69
N ASP A 184 -3.47 -20.46 17.46
CA ASP A 184 -2.75 -20.70 16.21
C ASP A 184 -3.41 -20.15 14.93
N TYR A 185 -4.35 -19.20 15.08
CA TYR A 185 -4.91 -18.39 14.00
C TYR A 185 -4.36 -16.95 14.08
N PHE A 186 -3.83 -16.45 12.97
CA PHE A 186 -3.25 -15.12 12.86
C PHE A 186 -3.99 -14.30 11.80
N ASP A 187 -4.59 -13.17 12.18
CA ASP A 187 -5.32 -12.26 11.26
C ASP A 187 -4.38 -11.47 10.34
N SER A 188 -3.08 -11.51 10.62
CA SER A 188 -2.02 -10.93 9.79
C SER A 188 -0.68 -11.57 10.17
N PRO A 189 0.39 -11.44 9.37
CA PRO A 189 1.71 -11.85 9.85
C PRO A 189 2.34 -10.84 10.80
N TYR A 190 1.76 -9.65 10.99
CA TYR A 190 2.41 -8.56 11.70
C TYR A 190 1.98 -8.45 13.18
N PRO A 191 2.92 -8.18 14.12
CA PRO A 191 4.36 -8.13 13.92
C PRO A 191 4.94 -9.53 13.66
N PRO A 192 5.93 -9.66 12.75
CA PRO A 192 6.39 -10.96 12.26
C PRO A 192 7.02 -11.82 13.36
N LYS A 193 7.57 -11.21 14.40
CA LYS A 193 8.10 -11.92 15.58
C LYS A 193 7.11 -12.94 16.20
N LYS A 194 5.80 -12.74 16.05
CA LYS A 194 4.79 -13.69 16.57
C LYS A 194 4.74 -15.00 15.78
N LEU A 195 5.22 -14.99 14.54
CA LEU A 195 5.33 -16.16 13.67
C LEU A 195 6.66 -16.89 13.82
N ALA A 196 7.46 -16.52 14.82
CA ALA A 196 8.74 -17.16 15.10
C ALA A 196 8.56 -18.54 15.79
N LEU A 197 7.72 -19.39 15.21
CA LEU A 197 7.24 -20.64 15.78
C LEU A 197 8.06 -21.84 15.30
N LYS A 198 8.19 -22.85 16.14
CA LYS A 198 8.73 -24.16 15.78
C LYS A 198 7.57 -25.13 15.54
N LEU A 199 7.47 -25.66 14.33
CA LEU A 199 6.29 -26.38 13.84
C LEU A 199 6.71 -27.72 13.22
N ASN A 200 5.84 -28.71 13.32
CA ASN A 200 6.04 -30.05 12.76
C ASN A 200 4.84 -30.53 11.93
N HIS A 201 4.01 -29.59 11.47
CA HIS A 201 2.82 -29.79 10.67
C HIS A 201 2.75 -28.78 9.51
N THR A 202 1.73 -28.91 8.68
CA THR A 202 1.53 -28.01 7.53
C THR A 202 0.83 -26.73 7.97
N VAL A 203 1.38 -25.57 7.58
CA VAL A 203 0.81 -24.24 7.83
C VAL A 203 -0.02 -23.79 6.63
N GLY A 204 -1.24 -23.30 6.89
CA GLY A 204 -2.10 -22.66 5.89
C GLY A 204 -1.80 -21.17 5.79
N ILE A 205 -1.45 -20.70 4.60
CA ILE A 205 -1.20 -19.28 4.30
C ILE A 205 -2.27 -18.79 3.31
N MET A 206 -3.04 -17.77 3.68
CA MET A 206 -4.04 -17.17 2.80
C MET A 206 -3.45 -16.00 2.02
N GLY A 207 -3.26 -16.16 0.72
CA GLY A 207 -2.63 -15.20 -0.17
C GLY A 207 -1.22 -15.60 -0.60
N SER A 208 -0.72 -14.92 -1.63
CA SER A 208 0.64 -15.10 -2.19
C SER A 208 1.40 -13.77 -2.34
N SER A 209 0.88 -12.67 -1.78
CA SER A 209 1.46 -11.32 -1.88
C SER A 209 2.79 -11.19 -1.12
N LEU A 210 3.41 -10.01 -1.15
CA LEU A 210 4.57 -9.68 -0.31
C LEU A 210 4.32 -9.95 1.19
N THR A 211 3.06 -9.80 1.65
CA THR A 211 2.66 -10.13 3.03
C THR A 211 2.80 -11.62 3.31
N ALA A 212 2.46 -12.48 2.35
CA ALA A 212 2.68 -13.93 2.46
C ALA A 212 4.16 -14.26 2.46
N ILE A 213 4.94 -13.63 1.57
CA ILE A 213 6.40 -13.81 1.51
C ILE A 213 7.04 -13.46 2.86
N ASP A 214 6.64 -12.36 3.51
CA ASP A 214 7.18 -12.02 4.83
C ASP A 214 6.90 -13.12 5.89
N ALA A 215 5.69 -13.69 5.89
CA ALA A 215 5.33 -14.81 6.76
C ALA A 215 6.22 -16.04 6.49
N LEU A 216 6.36 -16.42 5.21
CA LEU A 216 7.18 -17.56 4.78
C LEU A 216 8.64 -17.38 5.22
N ARG A 217 9.20 -16.19 5.05
CA ARG A 217 10.60 -15.90 5.40
C ARG A 217 10.86 -16.04 6.89
N THR A 218 9.92 -15.63 7.74
CA THR A 218 10.03 -15.79 9.19
C THR A 218 9.86 -17.24 9.61
N LEU A 219 8.84 -17.93 9.11
CA LEU A 219 8.59 -19.34 9.42
C LEU A 219 9.76 -20.23 8.97
N ALA A 220 10.25 -20.06 7.74
CA ALA A 220 11.34 -20.85 7.19
C ALA A 220 12.61 -20.78 8.04
N ARG A 221 12.98 -19.58 8.52
CA ARG A 221 14.18 -19.36 9.35
C ARG A 221 14.08 -19.94 10.75
N LYS A 222 12.86 -20.19 11.24
CA LYS A 222 12.65 -20.87 12.54
C LYS A 222 12.52 -22.38 12.42
N ASN A 223 12.23 -22.86 11.23
CA ASN A 223 11.98 -24.28 10.98
C ASN A 223 13.06 -24.98 10.16
N GLY A 224 14.13 -24.27 9.78
CA GLY A 224 15.24 -24.84 9.03
C GLY A 224 16.31 -23.80 8.72
N LYS A 225 17.16 -24.11 7.73
CA LYS A 225 18.30 -23.28 7.34
C LYS A 225 18.41 -23.17 5.83
N PHE A 226 18.72 -21.97 5.36
CA PHE A 226 19.17 -21.73 4.00
C PHE A 226 20.69 -21.92 3.92
N THR A 227 21.17 -22.37 2.77
CA THR A 227 22.59 -22.44 2.43
C THR A 227 22.79 -21.84 1.05
N ASP A 228 23.77 -20.95 0.93
CA ASP A 228 24.17 -20.36 -0.35
C ASP A 228 24.94 -21.38 -1.19
N ASN A 229 24.58 -21.52 -2.46
CA ASN A 229 25.31 -22.34 -3.42
C ASN A 229 26.30 -21.48 -4.22
N GLU A 230 27.30 -22.11 -4.85
CA GLU A 230 28.32 -21.41 -5.64
C GLU A 230 27.75 -20.65 -6.85
N ASP A 231 26.63 -21.11 -7.39
CA ASP A 231 25.91 -20.48 -8.50
C ASP A 231 25.01 -19.30 -8.06
N GLY A 232 25.01 -18.96 -6.77
CA GLY A 232 24.20 -17.91 -6.19
C GLY A 232 22.74 -18.30 -5.91
N SER A 233 22.34 -19.55 -6.17
CA SER A 233 21.05 -20.12 -5.74
C SER A 233 21.07 -20.48 -4.24
N TYR A 234 19.90 -20.73 -3.67
CA TYR A 234 19.77 -21.19 -2.28
C TYR A 234 19.27 -22.62 -2.23
N SER A 235 19.73 -23.37 -1.24
CA SER A 235 19.12 -24.63 -0.83
C SER A 235 18.54 -24.50 0.57
N TYR A 236 17.44 -25.21 0.85
CA TYR A 236 16.78 -25.20 2.14
C TYR A 236 16.75 -26.58 2.77
N SER A 237 17.12 -26.67 4.05
CA SER A 237 17.00 -27.88 4.87
C SER A 237 16.04 -27.61 6.03
N SER A 238 14.96 -28.39 6.10
CA SER A 238 13.99 -28.33 7.19
C SER A 238 14.48 -29.16 8.39
N ASP A 239 14.29 -28.63 9.59
CA ASP A 239 14.55 -29.35 10.84
C ASP A 239 13.47 -30.42 11.13
N SER A 240 12.32 -30.37 10.44
CA SER A 240 11.21 -31.33 10.59
C SER A 240 10.62 -31.71 9.25
N LYS A 241 10.43 -33.01 9.01
CA LYS A 241 9.75 -33.54 7.81
C LYS A 241 8.26 -33.15 7.74
N GLY A 242 7.65 -32.86 8.88
CA GLY A 242 6.24 -32.47 8.96
C GLY A 242 5.99 -30.99 8.68
N PHE A 243 7.03 -30.15 8.80
CA PHE A 243 6.93 -28.72 8.50
C PHE A 243 6.76 -28.49 7.00
N LYS A 244 5.61 -27.93 6.62
CA LYS A 244 5.28 -27.50 5.26
C LYS A 244 4.49 -26.21 5.31
N MET A 245 4.48 -25.46 4.22
CA MET A 245 3.69 -24.24 4.06
C MET A 245 2.92 -24.34 2.75
N VAL A 246 1.62 -24.05 2.80
CA VAL A 246 0.75 -24.06 1.62
C VAL A 246 0.14 -22.68 1.47
N MET A 247 0.55 -21.98 0.42
CA MET A 247 -0.10 -20.74 0.00
C MET A 247 -1.40 -21.05 -0.73
N HIS A 248 -2.43 -20.26 -0.45
CA HIS A 248 -3.72 -20.33 -1.10
C HIS A 248 -3.95 -19.00 -1.79
N SER A 249 -3.89 -18.98 -3.12
CA SER A 249 -4.18 -17.76 -3.89
C SER A 249 -5.35 -18.00 -4.82
N ARG A 250 -6.03 -16.92 -5.20
CA ARG A 250 -7.24 -16.99 -6.03
C ARG A 250 -6.99 -17.74 -7.34
N SER A 251 -5.93 -17.37 -8.06
CA SER A 251 -5.53 -17.93 -9.36
C SER A 251 -4.34 -18.88 -9.30
N GLY A 252 -3.83 -19.22 -8.11
CA GLY A 252 -2.64 -20.07 -7.98
C GLY A 252 -1.33 -19.39 -8.35
N LEU A 253 -1.32 -18.06 -8.59
CA LEU A 253 -0.14 -17.33 -9.06
C LEU A 253 0.72 -16.76 -7.93
N LEU A 254 2.03 -16.72 -8.19
CA LEU A 254 3.03 -15.95 -7.44
C LEU A 254 3.14 -14.53 -8.01
N PRO A 255 3.52 -13.52 -7.21
CA PRO A 255 3.70 -12.17 -7.71
C PRO A 255 4.92 -12.08 -8.62
N ALA A 256 4.88 -11.18 -9.60
CA ALA A 256 5.94 -11.03 -10.58
C ALA A 256 7.24 -10.49 -9.95
N VAL A 257 8.34 -10.88 -10.56
CA VAL A 257 9.70 -10.60 -10.09
C VAL A 257 10.12 -9.17 -10.46
N ARG A 258 10.84 -8.52 -9.54
CA ARG A 258 11.47 -7.22 -9.75
C ARG A 258 12.44 -7.27 -10.93
N PHE A 259 12.36 -6.30 -11.82
CA PHE A 259 13.19 -6.17 -13.03
C PHE A 259 13.79 -4.75 -13.10
N HIS A 260 14.54 -4.44 -14.16
CA HIS A 260 15.06 -3.07 -14.35
C HIS A 260 13.95 -2.09 -14.72
N LEU A 261 13.69 -1.10 -13.88
CA LEU A 261 12.78 -0.01 -14.22
C LEU A 261 13.55 1.08 -14.97
N GLN A 262 13.08 1.42 -16.18
CA GLN A 262 13.60 2.52 -16.98
C GLN A 262 13.21 3.86 -16.36
N ASP A 263 11.99 3.97 -15.85
CA ASP A 263 11.51 5.09 -15.03
C ASP A 263 11.50 4.66 -13.56
N SER A 264 12.48 5.15 -12.79
CA SER A 264 12.59 4.86 -11.35
C SER A 264 11.55 5.61 -10.50
N HIS A 265 10.89 6.64 -11.04
CA HIS A 265 9.88 7.43 -10.34
C HIS A 265 8.54 7.42 -11.10
N LEU A 266 8.14 6.22 -11.51
CA LEU A 266 6.89 5.83 -12.18
C LEU A 266 5.91 6.99 -12.45
N GLY A 267 5.80 7.41 -13.72
CA GLY A 267 4.66 8.18 -14.21
C GLY A 267 4.71 9.68 -13.92
N LYS A 268 5.86 10.22 -13.48
CA LYS A 268 6.06 11.68 -13.33
C LYS A 268 5.95 12.45 -14.65
N GLU A 269 6.27 11.83 -15.79
CA GLU A 269 6.28 12.52 -17.11
C GLU A 269 5.39 11.88 -18.18
N GLU A 270 4.96 10.63 -18.02
CA GLU A 270 4.29 9.85 -19.09
C GLU A 270 2.77 9.65 -18.89
N THR A 271 2.14 10.41 -17.98
CA THR A 271 0.72 10.26 -17.64
C THR A 271 -0.12 11.47 -18.06
N LEU A 272 -1.43 11.26 -18.22
CA LEU A 272 -2.41 12.32 -18.45
C LEU A 272 -2.22 13.51 -17.52
N SER A 273 -2.12 14.71 -18.09
CA SER A 273 -2.05 15.94 -17.31
C SER A 273 -3.37 16.20 -16.56
N LYS A 274 -3.31 16.95 -15.46
CA LYS A 274 -4.52 17.42 -14.74
C LYS A 274 -5.52 18.12 -15.67
N THR A 275 -5.01 18.87 -16.64
CA THR A 275 -5.83 19.57 -17.65
C THR A 275 -6.57 18.60 -18.55
N GLU A 276 -5.93 17.53 -19.02
CA GLU A 276 -6.58 16.50 -19.84
C GLU A 276 -7.61 15.71 -19.05
N ILE A 277 -7.30 15.36 -17.80
CA ILE A 277 -8.25 14.71 -16.88
C ILE A 277 -9.50 15.58 -16.70
N HIS A 278 -9.34 16.85 -16.34
CA HIS A 278 -10.47 17.77 -16.16
C HIS A 278 -11.29 17.96 -17.44
N LYS A 279 -10.63 18.08 -18.60
CA LYS A 279 -11.32 18.17 -19.90
C LYS A 279 -12.13 16.91 -20.20
N SER A 280 -11.59 15.73 -19.91
CA SER A 280 -12.29 14.46 -20.09
C SER A 280 -13.49 14.35 -19.15
N ILE A 281 -13.31 14.67 -17.86
CA ILE A 281 -14.38 14.70 -16.85
C ILE A 281 -15.54 15.61 -17.30
N ALA A 282 -15.22 16.84 -17.73
CA ALA A 282 -16.23 17.81 -18.17
C ALA A 282 -17.03 17.31 -19.38
N ARG A 283 -16.37 16.64 -20.34
CA ARG A 283 -17.01 16.11 -21.56
C ARG A 283 -17.84 14.85 -21.32
N ASN A 284 -17.59 14.14 -20.22
CA ASN A 284 -18.19 12.84 -19.92
C ASN A 284 -19.17 12.90 -18.74
N GLY A 285 -19.85 14.05 -18.54
CA GLY A 285 -20.89 14.18 -17.53
C GLY A 285 -20.38 14.04 -16.09
N GLY A 286 -19.16 14.50 -15.83
CA GLY A 286 -18.51 14.44 -14.53
C GLY A 286 -17.73 13.15 -14.26
N PHE A 287 -17.55 12.28 -15.26
CA PHE A 287 -16.81 11.02 -15.12
C PHE A 287 -15.51 11.02 -15.90
N LEU A 288 -14.47 10.39 -15.38
CA LEU A 288 -13.29 10.01 -16.16
C LEU A 288 -13.50 8.57 -16.69
N PRO A 289 -13.64 8.34 -18.00
CA PRO A 289 -13.80 6.98 -18.52
C PRO A 289 -12.55 6.14 -18.28
N LEU A 290 -12.70 4.93 -17.74
CA LEU A 290 -11.57 4.03 -17.50
C LEU A 290 -10.83 3.68 -18.79
N ASP A 291 -11.58 3.44 -19.88
CA ASP A 291 -11.00 3.12 -21.19
C ASP A 291 -10.14 4.26 -21.74
N PHE A 292 -10.48 5.52 -21.45
CA PHE A 292 -9.66 6.67 -21.84
C PHE A 292 -8.32 6.67 -21.10
N VAL A 293 -8.32 6.35 -19.80
CA VAL A 293 -7.08 6.26 -19.04
C VAL A 293 -6.24 5.07 -19.49
N PHE A 294 -6.87 3.91 -19.75
CA PHE A 294 -6.19 2.74 -20.28
C PHE A 294 -5.56 2.99 -21.65
N GLU A 295 -6.26 3.68 -22.55
CA GLU A 295 -5.70 4.05 -23.85
C GLU A 295 -4.46 4.95 -23.69
N LYS A 296 -4.59 6.04 -22.94
CA LYS A 296 -3.58 7.09 -22.83
C LYS A 296 -2.39 6.73 -21.96
N ASN A 297 -2.63 6.17 -20.78
CA ASN A 297 -1.58 5.90 -19.80
C ASN A 297 -1.01 4.49 -19.89
N PHE A 298 -1.58 3.61 -20.71
CA PHE A 298 -1.07 2.25 -20.89
C PHE A 298 -0.75 1.94 -22.35
N LYS A 299 -1.74 1.96 -23.26
CA LYS A 299 -1.51 1.51 -24.65
C LYS A 299 -0.60 2.44 -25.45
N GLU A 300 -0.79 3.76 -25.38
CA GLU A 300 -0.02 4.71 -26.20
C GLU A 300 1.49 4.72 -25.91
N ILE A 301 1.91 4.32 -24.70
CA ILE A 301 3.32 4.20 -24.31
C ILE A 301 4.08 3.24 -25.25
N PHE A 302 3.41 2.17 -25.69
CA PHE A 302 4.05 1.13 -26.52
C PHE A 302 4.27 1.56 -27.96
N ILE A 303 3.57 2.60 -28.48
CA ILE A 303 3.78 3.11 -29.84
C ILE A 303 5.26 3.43 -30.09
N LYS A 304 5.96 3.93 -29.06
CA LYS A 304 7.40 4.22 -29.12
C LYS A 304 8.26 3.16 -28.43
N LYS A 305 7.85 2.68 -27.24
CA LYS A 305 8.70 1.79 -26.42
C LYS A 305 8.72 0.34 -26.91
N ASP A 306 7.62 -0.16 -27.47
CA ASP A 306 7.51 -1.52 -28.01
C ASP A 306 6.44 -1.61 -29.12
N PRO A 307 6.75 -1.17 -30.36
CA PRO A 307 5.75 -1.11 -31.43
C PRO A 307 5.17 -2.48 -31.81
N ALA A 308 5.95 -3.55 -31.65
CA ALA A 308 5.49 -4.91 -31.92
C ALA A 308 4.43 -5.35 -30.90
N PHE A 309 4.65 -5.04 -29.62
CA PHE A 309 3.65 -5.29 -28.59
C PHE A 309 2.42 -4.40 -28.77
N TYR A 310 2.59 -3.13 -29.15
CA TYR A 310 1.46 -2.25 -29.46
C TYR A 310 0.56 -2.83 -30.56
N GLU A 311 1.14 -3.33 -31.65
CA GLU A 311 0.38 -3.95 -32.73
C GLU A 311 -0.45 -5.16 -32.28
N GLN A 312 0.02 -5.91 -31.27
CA GLN A 312 -0.72 -7.03 -30.68
C GLN A 312 -1.91 -6.55 -29.85
N ILE A 313 -1.75 -5.47 -29.07
CA ILE A 313 -2.76 -5.03 -28.09
C ILE A 313 -3.64 -3.87 -28.55
N LYS A 314 -3.33 -3.18 -29.65
CA LYS A 314 -3.99 -1.92 -30.05
C LYS A 314 -5.52 -2.01 -30.13
N ASN A 315 -6.04 -3.17 -30.56
CA ASN A 315 -7.47 -3.44 -30.71
C ASN A 315 -8.10 -4.10 -29.47
N MET A 316 -7.32 -4.37 -28.42
CA MET A 316 -7.84 -4.90 -27.17
C MET A 316 -8.39 -3.75 -26.31
N ASP A 317 -9.57 -3.99 -25.74
CA ASP A 317 -10.05 -3.24 -24.58
C ASP A 317 -9.36 -3.74 -23.31
N LEU A 318 -9.71 -3.14 -22.17
CA LEU A 318 -9.13 -3.48 -20.88
C LEU A 318 -9.35 -4.96 -20.54
N GLU A 319 -10.59 -5.44 -20.68
CA GLU A 319 -10.98 -6.82 -20.39
C GLU A 319 -10.24 -7.84 -21.26
N ALA A 320 -10.17 -7.60 -22.57
CA ALA A 320 -9.46 -8.48 -23.50
C ALA A 320 -7.96 -8.51 -23.21
N PHE A 321 -7.36 -7.36 -22.91
CA PHE A 321 -5.94 -7.29 -22.53
C PHE A 321 -5.68 -8.08 -21.24
N VAL A 322 -6.46 -7.84 -20.20
CA VAL A 322 -6.30 -8.54 -18.91
C VAL A 322 -6.52 -10.04 -19.09
N GLY A 323 -7.57 -10.45 -19.83
CA GLY A 323 -7.85 -11.85 -20.11
C GLY A 323 -6.70 -12.54 -20.84
N ALA A 324 -6.08 -11.89 -21.82
CA ALA A 324 -4.93 -12.43 -22.53
C ALA A 324 -3.70 -12.61 -21.61
N MET A 325 -3.41 -11.61 -20.77
CA MET A 325 -2.25 -11.66 -19.86
C MET A 325 -2.44 -12.66 -18.73
N MET A 326 -3.64 -12.71 -18.13
CA MET A 326 -3.98 -13.67 -17.09
C MET A 326 -4.01 -15.09 -17.65
N GLY A 327 -4.63 -15.31 -18.82
CA GLY A 327 -4.70 -16.64 -19.45
C GLY A 327 -3.33 -17.23 -19.76
N TYR A 328 -2.38 -16.42 -20.24
CA TYR A 328 -0.99 -16.87 -20.43
C TYR A 328 -0.34 -17.31 -19.10
N ARG A 329 -0.56 -16.56 -18.02
CA ARG A 329 0.02 -16.86 -16.70
C ARG A 329 -0.62 -18.09 -16.05
N GLU A 330 -1.94 -18.21 -16.12
CA GLU A 330 -2.70 -19.33 -15.55
C GLU A 330 -2.47 -20.65 -16.31
N GLY A 331 -2.00 -20.58 -17.55
CA GLY A 331 -1.67 -21.75 -18.38
C GLY A 331 -0.33 -22.43 -18.05
N MET A 332 0.42 -21.95 -17.06
CA MET A 332 1.74 -22.50 -16.67
C MET A 332 1.75 -22.87 -15.19
N GLU A 333 2.47 -23.93 -14.83
CA GLU A 333 2.64 -24.30 -13.42
C GLU A 333 3.27 -23.14 -12.63
N PRO A 334 2.75 -22.78 -11.44
CA PRO A 334 3.07 -21.50 -10.80
C PRO A 334 4.55 -21.27 -10.53
N PHE A 335 5.28 -22.29 -10.07
CA PHE A 335 6.72 -22.18 -9.79
C PHE A 335 7.57 -22.24 -11.07
N ASP A 336 7.10 -22.88 -12.14
CA ASP A 336 7.76 -22.84 -13.44
C ASP A 336 7.64 -21.44 -14.06
N LEU A 337 6.46 -20.82 -13.97
CA LEU A 337 6.26 -19.43 -14.37
C LEU A 337 7.15 -18.51 -13.55
N PHE A 338 7.16 -18.67 -12.23
CA PHE A 338 7.96 -17.83 -11.34
C PHE A 338 9.47 -17.93 -11.63
N LYS A 339 9.97 -19.14 -11.93
CA LYS A 339 11.35 -19.35 -12.37
C LYS A 339 11.64 -18.68 -13.72
N LYS A 340 10.74 -18.81 -14.70
CA LYS A 340 10.87 -18.13 -15.99
C LYS A 340 10.90 -16.60 -15.85
N GLU A 341 10.04 -16.05 -14.99
CA GLU A 341 10.03 -14.61 -14.71
C GLU A 341 11.27 -14.14 -13.96
N TYR A 342 11.83 -14.98 -13.08
CA TYR A 342 13.11 -14.71 -12.43
C TYR A 342 14.25 -14.61 -13.45
N GLU A 343 14.34 -15.54 -14.39
CA GLU A 343 15.36 -15.52 -15.45
C GLU A 343 15.19 -14.34 -16.43
N GLU A 344 13.95 -13.97 -16.75
CA GLU A 344 13.63 -12.76 -17.54
C GLU A 344 14.09 -11.49 -16.80
N ALA A 345 13.79 -11.41 -15.51
CA ALA A 345 14.16 -10.30 -14.65
C ALA A 345 15.68 -10.14 -14.47
N GLU A 346 16.42 -11.24 -14.29
CA GLU A 346 17.88 -11.22 -14.21
C GLU A 346 18.49 -10.63 -15.50
N LYS A 347 18.01 -11.07 -16.67
CA LYS A 347 18.44 -10.52 -17.97
C LYS A 347 18.07 -9.04 -18.11
N SER A 348 16.89 -8.65 -17.61
CA SER A 348 16.45 -7.24 -17.62
C SER A 348 17.40 -6.36 -16.80
N ILE A 349 17.81 -6.82 -15.62
CA ILE A 349 18.72 -6.10 -14.70
C ILE A 349 20.13 -6.03 -15.26
N GLU A 350 20.66 -7.16 -15.74
CA GLU A 350 21.98 -7.25 -16.35
C GLU A 350 22.11 -6.31 -17.55
N LYS A 351 21.10 -6.31 -18.43
CA LYS A 351 21.11 -5.49 -19.66
C LYS A 351 20.61 -4.06 -19.45
N ARG A 352 20.14 -3.72 -18.25
CA ARG A 352 19.45 -2.46 -17.96
C ARG A 352 18.36 -2.14 -18.98
N LYS A 353 17.52 -3.14 -19.27
CA LYS A 353 16.41 -3.04 -20.22
C LYS A 353 15.11 -3.45 -19.54
N SER A 354 14.13 -2.57 -19.55
CA SER A 354 12.84 -2.78 -18.90
C SER A 354 11.99 -3.87 -19.57
N ILE A 355 11.09 -4.47 -18.78
CA ILE A 355 9.99 -5.29 -19.27
C ILE A 355 8.79 -4.36 -19.42
N TYR A 356 8.72 -3.68 -20.57
CA TYR A 356 7.89 -2.47 -20.74
C TYR A 356 6.43 -2.63 -20.37
N TRP A 357 5.81 -3.80 -20.61
CA TRP A 357 4.40 -3.98 -20.26
C TRP A 357 4.14 -4.05 -18.76
N LYS A 358 5.09 -4.62 -17.99
CA LYS A 358 5.02 -4.67 -16.52
C LYS A 358 5.25 -3.26 -15.95
N GLU A 359 6.18 -2.51 -16.52
CA GLU A 359 6.44 -1.10 -16.16
C GLU A 359 5.25 -0.20 -16.47
N ALA A 360 4.68 -0.28 -17.67
CA ALA A 360 3.50 0.48 -18.07
C ALA A 360 2.30 0.16 -17.17
N LEU A 361 2.16 -1.10 -16.72
CA LEU A 361 1.10 -1.47 -15.78
C LEU A 361 1.30 -0.83 -14.40
N ALA A 362 2.54 -0.70 -13.92
CA ALA A 362 2.85 0.02 -12.69
C ALA A 362 2.60 1.54 -12.82
N ILE A 363 2.93 2.12 -13.98
CA ILE A 363 2.58 3.52 -14.30
C ILE A 363 1.06 3.72 -14.32
N LEU A 364 0.30 2.81 -14.95
CA LEU A 364 -1.15 2.85 -14.98
C LEU A 364 -1.74 2.76 -13.57
N SER A 365 -1.27 1.82 -12.76
CA SER A 365 -1.65 1.67 -11.34
C SER A 365 -1.49 3.00 -10.59
N PHE A 366 -0.30 3.61 -10.68
CA PHE A 366 -0.03 4.89 -10.04
C PHE A 366 -0.98 5.99 -10.54
N ALA A 367 -1.13 6.11 -11.86
CA ALA A 367 -1.95 7.13 -12.50
C ALA A 367 -3.44 7.00 -12.18
N MET A 368 -3.92 5.80 -11.87
CA MET A 368 -5.33 5.54 -11.54
C MET A 368 -5.71 5.95 -10.12
N ASN A 369 -4.77 6.03 -9.17
CA ASN A 369 -5.09 6.26 -7.77
C ASN A 369 -5.82 7.60 -7.54
N TYR A 370 -5.27 8.70 -8.05
CA TYR A 370 -5.85 10.03 -7.86
C TYR A 370 -7.22 10.20 -8.56
N PRO A 371 -7.38 9.82 -9.84
CA PRO A 371 -8.65 10.00 -10.53
C PRO A 371 -9.69 8.91 -10.26
N ALA A 372 -9.39 7.85 -9.50
CA ALA A 372 -10.31 6.76 -9.19
C ALA A 372 -11.68 7.25 -8.66
N LYS A 373 -11.69 8.34 -7.90
CA LYS A 373 -12.91 8.98 -7.38
C LYS A 373 -13.80 9.66 -8.43
N TYR A 374 -13.28 9.87 -9.63
CA TYR A 374 -14.02 10.39 -10.78
C TYR A 374 -14.50 9.28 -11.72
N LEU A 375 -14.24 8.00 -11.40
CA LEU A 375 -14.83 6.89 -12.14
C LEU A 375 -16.33 6.83 -11.90
N SER A 376 -17.06 6.32 -12.90
CA SER A 376 -18.41 5.83 -12.68
C SER A 376 -18.37 4.59 -11.77
N ALA A 377 -19.48 4.28 -11.09
CA ALA A 377 -19.59 3.05 -10.32
C ALA A 377 -19.27 1.82 -11.18
N GLU A 378 -19.76 1.79 -12.42
CA GLU A 378 -19.48 0.73 -13.38
C GLU A 378 -17.99 0.58 -13.68
N ASP A 379 -17.29 1.69 -13.92
CA ASP A 379 -15.84 1.67 -14.19
C ASP A 379 -15.02 1.33 -12.95
N MET A 380 -15.48 1.70 -11.75
CA MET A 380 -14.84 1.26 -10.50
C MET A 380 -14.97 -0.26 -10.32
N GLU A 381 -16.13 -0.83 -10.62
CA GLU A 381 -16.28 -2.28 -10.58
C GLU A 381 -15.38 -2.98 -11.60
N ARG A 382 -15.26 -2.43 -12.82
CA ARG A 382 -14.32 -2.93 -13.84
C ARG A 382 -12.88 -2.85 -13.34
N LEU A 383 -12.47 -1.70 -12.78
CA LEU A 383 -11.14 -1.54 -12.18
C LEU A 383 -10.88 -2.62 -11.12
N GLN A 384 -11.80 -2.79 -10.16
CA GLN A 384 -11.64 -3.72 -9.04
C GLN A 384 -11.70 -5.20 -9.44
N LYS A 385 -12.60 -5.58 -10.35
CA LYS A 385 -12.85 -6.99 -10.70
C LYS A 385 -11.95 -7.48 -11.82
N VAL A 386 -11.53 -6.60 -12.73
CA VAL A 386 -10.76 -6.94 -13.93
C VAL A 386 -9.29 -6.54 -13.78
N LEU A 387 -9.00 -5.24 -13.61
CA LEU A 387 -7.63 -4.74 -13.69
C LEU A 387 -6.81 -4.96 -12.40
N MET A 388 -7.40 -4.71 -11.23
CA MET A 388 -6.72 -4.82 -9.94
C MET A 388 -6.14 -6.22 -9.66
N PRO A 389 -6.79 -7.35 -10.02
CA PRO A 389 -6.17 -8.67 -9.91
C PRO A 389 -4.85 -8.78 -10.66
N LEU A 390 -4.78 -8.32 -11.91
CA LEU A 390 -3.54 -8.33 -12.70
C LEU A 390 -2.50 -7.40 -12.08
N ILE A 391 -2.89 -6.19 -11.71
CA ILE A 391 -2.01 -5.23 -11.03
C ILE A 391 -1.39 -5.87 -9.79
N SER A 392 -2.21 -6.40 -8.88
CA SER A 392 -1.78 -6.96 -7.59
C SER A 392 -0.72 -8.08 -7.72
N ILE A 393 -0.76 -8.82 -8.83
CA ILE A 393 0.19 -9.89 -9.12
C ILE A 393 1.45 -9.30 -9.77
N VAL A 394 1.31 -8.38 -10.72
CA VAL A 394 2.43 -7.92 -11.55
C VAL A 394 3.28 -6.85 -10.87
N ILE A 395 2.68 -5.90 -10.15
CA ILE A 395 3.41 -4.71 -9.65
C ILE A 395 4.04 -4.92 -8.26
N ALA A 396 3.88 -6.11 -7.67
CA ALA A 396 4.47 -6.42 -6.37
C ALA A 396 6.00 -6.34 -6.37
N PHE A 397 6.62 -6.62 -7.53
CA PHE A 397 8.07 -6.59 -7.76
C PHE A 397 8.85 -7.33 -6.67
N VAL A 398 8.64 -8.65 -6.60
CA VAL A 398 9.33 -9.51 -5.64
C VAL A 398 10.85 -9.40 -5.85
N PRO A 399 11.65 -9.05 -4.84
CA PRO A 399 13.10 -8.95 -5.00
C PRO A 399 13.76 -10.31 -5.27
N GLN A 400 14.89 -10.29 -5.97
CA GLN A 400 15.61 -11.47 -6.44
C GLN A 400 16.00 -12.41 -5.28
N SER A 401 16.43 -11.85 -4.15
CA SER A 401 16.76 -12.64 -2.95
C SER A 401 15.53 -13.35 -2.37
N SER A 402 14.35 -12.72 -2.38
CA SER A 402 13.11 -13.39 -2.00
C SER A 402 12.74 -14.50 -2.99
N CYS A 403 12.95 -14.28 -4.31
CA CYS A 403 12.70 -15.31 -5.32
C CYS A 403 13.54 -16.56 -5.07
N ARG A 404 14.84 -16.39 -4.81
CA ARG A 404 15.75 -17.51 -4.49
C ARG A 404 15.31 -18.29 -3.25
N GLU A 405 14.85 -17.60 -2.21
CA GLU A 405 14.31 -18.26 -1.01
C GLU A 405 13.05 -19.08 -1.31
N LEU A 406 12.11 -18.53 -2.09
CA LEU A 406 10.87 -19.24 -2.45
C LEU A 406 11.13 -20.46 -3.32
N LEU A 407 12.04 -20.35 -4.30
CA LEU A 407 12.45 -21.46 -5.15
C LEU A 407 13.11 -22.57 -4.32
N ALA A 408 14.04 -22.21 -3.43
CA ALA A 408 14.69 -23.16 -2.53
C ALA A 408 13.71 -23.91 -1.62
N LEU A 409 12.71 -23.20 -1.07
CA LEU A 409 11.66 -23.81 -0.26
C LEU A 409 10.77 -24.77 -1.07
N HIS A 410 10.50 -24.42 -2.33
CA HIS A 410 9.71 -25.26 -3.22
C HIS A 410 10.47 -26.53 -3.63
N GLU A 411 11.73 -26.39 -4.04
CA GLU A 411 12.61 -27.51 -4.40
C GLU A 411 12.84 -28.47 -3.22
N ALA A 412 12.90 -27.96 -1.99
CA ALA A 412 12.96 -28.76 -0.77
C ALA A 412 11.63 -29.47 -0.42
N GLY A 413 10.55 -29.25 -1.17
CA GLY A 413 9.22 -29.82 -0.92
C GLY A 413 8.51 -29.23 0.30
N VAL A 414 8.96 -28.06 0.77
CA VAL A 414 8.43 -27.38 1.97
C VAL A 414 7.35 -26.37 1.59
N LEU A 415 7.42 -25.75 0.41
CA LEU A 415 6.47 -24.75 -0.05
C LEU A 415 5.69 -25.20 -1.28
N THR A 416 4.37 -25.08 -1.21
CA THR A 416 3.49 -25.24 -2.38
C THR A 416 2.46 -24.11 -2.43
N ILE A 417 1.81 -23.97 -3.59
CA ILE A 417 0.72 -23.02 -3.81
C ILE A 417 -0.49 -23.75 -4.39
N VAL A 418 -1.70 -23.32 -4.02
CA VAL A 418 -2.97 -23.87 -4.48
C VAL A 418 -3.86 -22.74 -4.98
N ALA A 419 -4.42 -22.92 -6.18
CA ALA A 419 -5.49 -22.08 -6.70
C ALA A 419 -6.81 -22.44 -5.98
N VAL A 420 -7.38 -21.48 -5.25
CA VAL A 420 -8.61 -21.71 -4.48
C VAL A 420 -9.88 -21.15 -5.13
N GLY A 421 -9.73 -20.25 -6.11
CA GLY A 421 -10.84 -19.58 -6.79
C GLY A 421 -11.53 -18.50 -5.96
N ASP A 422 -12.48 -17.79 -6.58
CA ASP A 422 -13.21 -16.67 -5.96
C ASP A 422 -14.17 -17.10 -4.84
N ASP A 423 -14.68 -18.33 -4.88
CA ASP A 423 -15.66 -18.85 -3.92
C ASP A 423 -15.04 -19.35 -2.60
N ALA A 424 -13.71 -19.29 -2.46
CA ALA A 424 -13.00 -19.90 -1.37
C ALA A 424 -13.33 -19.23 -0.02
N LYS A 425 -13.48 -20.03 1.03
CA LYS A 425 -13.85 -19.54 2.38
C LYS A 425 -12.96 -20.15 3.45
N VAL A 426 -12.56 -19.32 4.40
CA VAL A 426 -11.84 -19.75 5.60
C VAL A 426 -12.81 -19.75 6.77
N GLN A 427 -12.82 -20.85 7.52
CA GLN A 427 -13.55 -20.99 8.76
C GLN A 427 -12.55 -21.17 9.90
N PRO A 428 -12.26 -20.11 10.68
CA PRO A 428 -11.49 -20.23 11.92
C PRO A 428 -12.22 -21.14 12.91
N LEU A 429 -11.47 -21.97 13.64
CA LEU A 429 -12.05 -22.97 14.54
C LEU A 429 -11.73 -22.66 16.00
N GLU A 430 -12.69 -22.79 16.91
CA GLU A 430 -12.48 -22.55 18.34
C GLU A 430 -11.41 -23.47 18.96
N THR A 431 -11.22 -24.66 18.39
CA THR A 431 -10.19 -25.64 18.77
C THR A 431 -8.77 -25.24 18.35
N GLY A 432 -8.63 -24.24 17.47
CA GLY A 432 -7.37 -23.78 16.92
C GLY A 432 -7.31 -23.88 15.39
N GLY A 433 -6.52 -22.99 14.78
CA GLY A 433 -6.29 -22.97 13.34
C GLY A 433 -7.56 -22.64 12.53
N ALA A 434 -7.65 -23.20 11.32
CA ALA A 434 -8.80 -23.00 10.44
C ALA A 434 -9.01 -24.14 9.44
N ASP A 435 -10.26 -24.28 9.00
CA ASP A 435 -10.64 -25.05 7.82
C ASP A 435 -10.72 -24.15 6.59
N TYR A 436 -10.01 -24.53 5.52
CA TYR A 436 -10.09 -23.87 4.23
C TYR A 436 -11.00 -24.66 3.29
N HIS A 437 -12.11 -24.03 2.90
CA HIS A 437 -13.11 -24.56 1.98
C HIS A 437 -12.88 -23.98 0.58
N TYR A 438 -12.61 -24.83 -0.41
CA TYR A 438 -12.42 -24.41 -1.81
C TYR A 438 -12.78 -25.56 -2.77
N LYS A 439 -12.67 -25.32 -4.09
CA LYS A 439 -12.95 -26.35 -5.10
C LYS A 439 -11.68 -26.70 -5.86
N ILE A 440 -11.45 -27.99 -6.10
CA ILE A 440 -10.43 -28.49 -7.02
C ILE A 440 -11.15 -29.27 -8.11
N ASN A 441 -11.00 -28.87 -9.38
CA ASN A 441 -11.67 -29.51 -10.52
C ASN A 441 -13.18 -29.67 -10.31
N GLY A 442 -13.82 -28.62 -9.77
CA GLY A 442 -15.26 -28.59 -9.46
C GLY A 442 -15.69 -29.36 -8.20
N LYS A 443 -14.82 -30.16 -7.58
CA LYS A 443 -15.12 -30.89 -6.34
C LYS A 443 -14.82 -30.05 -5.12
N LYS A 444 -15.78 -29.97 -4.18
CA LYS A 444 -15.60 -29.30 -2.89
C LYS A 444 -14.54 -30.05 -2.08
N THR A 445 -13.58 -29.29 -1.57
CA THR A 445 -12.49 -29.76 -0.71
C THR A 445 -12.49 -28.90 0.55
N VAL A 446 -12.32 -29.56 1.69
CA VAL A 446 -12.05 -28.90 2.97
C VAL A 446 -10.69 -29.38 3.43
N LYS A 447 -9.81 -28.44 3.77
CA LYS A 447 -8.48 -28.76 4.28
C LYS A 447 -8.27 -28.05 5.62
N HIS A 448 -8.03 -28.84 6.65
CA HIS A 448 -7.72 -28.36 7.99
C HIS A 448 -6.24 -27.95 8.09
N PHE A 449 -5.98 -26.87 8.82
CA PHE A 449 -4.64 -26.44 9.19
C PHE A 449 -4.60 -26.07 10.68
N ASP A 450 -3.75 -26.74 11.45
CA ASP A 450 -3.57 -26.45 12.88
C ASP A 450 -2.99 -25.05 13.11
N THR A 451 -2.21 -24.54 12.14
CA THR A 451 -1.73 -23.15 12.14
C THR A 451 -2.15 -22.46 10.85
N PHE A 452 -2.82 -21.33 10.98
CA PHE A 452 -3.36 -20.56 9.86
C PHE A 452 -3.00 -19.08 9.94
N ILE A 453 -2.53 -18.51 8.82
CA ILE A 453 -2.09 -17.12 8.76
C ILE A 453 -2.77 -16.43 7.58
N ASP A 454 -3.51 -15.38 7.87
CA ASP A 454 -4.05 -14.47 6.87
C ASP A 454 -2.96 -13.53 6.36
N CYS A 455 -2.70 -13.60 5.05
CA CYS A 455 -1.66 -12.85 4.35
C CYS A 455 -2.19 -12.09 3.12
N ILE A 456 -3.50 -11.78 3.07
CA ILE A 456 -4.10 -11.06 1.92
C ILE A 456 -3.68 -9.58 1.82
N GLY A 457 -2.96 -9.07 2.82
CA GLY A 457 -2.51 -7.67 2.85
C GLY A 457 -3.44 -6.79 3.69
N GLN A 458 -3.12 -5.50 3.76
CA GLN A 458 -3.90 -4.52 4.50
C GLN A 458 -5.26 -4.35 3.79
N PRO A 459 -6.40 -4.67 4.42
CA PRO A 459 -7.70 -4.42 3.81
C PRO A 459 -7.98 -2.93 3.73
N HIS A 460 -8.73 -2.53 2.69
CA HIS A 460 -9.47 -1.27 2.72
C HIS A 460 -10.58 -1.37 3.77
N LEU A 461 -10.67 -0.37 4.62
CA LEU A 461 -11.56 -0.36 5.77
C LEU A 461 -12.86 0.35 5.42
N SER A 462 -13.96 -0.08 6.03
CA SER A 462 -15.26 0.55 5.82
C SER A 462 -15.33 1.93 6.46
N PHE A 463 -16.31 2.74 6.06
CA PHE A 463 -16.60 4.03 6.71
C PHE A 463 -16.76 3.88 8.23
N ASN A 464 -17.44 2.82 8.67
CA ASN A 464 -17.72 2.58 10.10
C ASN A 464 -16.48 2.19 10.90
N ASP A 465 -15.41 1.73 10.25
CA ASP A 465 -14.15 1.37 10.89
C ASP A 465 -13.24 2.58 11.14
N PHE A 466 -13.61 3.78 10.64
CA PHE A 466 -12.83 4.99 10.85
C PHE A 466 -12.62 5.29 12.35
N PRO A 467 -11.38 5.53 12.82
CA PRO A 467 -11.08 5.49 14.26
C PRO A 467 -11.61 6.69 15.04
N PHE A 468 -11.66 7.88 14.44
CA PHE A 468 -12.09 9.11 15.10
C PHE A 468 -13.60 9.29 15.02
N LYS A 469 -14.32 8.67 15.98
CA LYS A 469 -15.77 8.53 15.95
C LYS A 469 -16.52 9.85 16.05
N SER A 470 -15.94 10.91 16.64
CA SER A 470 -16.62 12.21 16.69
C SER A 470 -16.78 12.82 15.31
N LEU A 471 -15.83 12.62 14.39
CA LEU A 471 -15.95 13.13 13.01
C LEU A 471 -17.11 12.46 12.25
N ILE A 472 -17.38 11.18 12.52
CA ILE A 472 -18.56 10.47 11.97
C ILE A 472 -19.84 11.02 12.61
N LYS A 473 -19.91 11.03 13.95
CA LYS A 473 -21.12 11.43 14.69
C LYS A 473 -21.56 12.87 14.40
N ASN A 474 -20.60 13.77 14.18
CA ASN A 474 -20.86 15.17 13.89
C ASN A 474 -21.15 15.44 12.40
N GLY A 475 -21.14 14.41 11.56
CA GLY A 475 -21.36 14.55 10.11
C GLY A 475 -20.20 15.25 9.38
N THR A 476 -19.03 15.37 10.00
CA THR A 476 -17.82 15.92 9.36
C THR A 476 -17.31 15.04 8.23
N LEU A 477 -17.55 13.73 8.31
CA LEU A 477 -17.20 12.74 7.28
C LEU A 477 -18.46 12.20 6.63
N SER A 478 -18.34 11.81 5.35
CA SER A 478 -19.31 10.99 4.64
C SER A 478 -18.68 9.70 4.13
N PRO A 479 -19.48 8.63 3.93
CA PRO A 479 -19.01 7.42 3.25
C PRO A 479 -18.65 7.73 1.80
N ALA A 480 -17.55 7.14 1.31
CA ALA A 480 -17.16 7.27 -0.08
C ALA A 480 -18.19 6.59 -0.99
N ARG A 481 -18.66 7.31 -2.02
CA ARG A 481 -19.71 6.85 -2.93
C ARG A 481 -19.42 7.27 -4.36
N LEU A 482 -19.59 6.35 -5.31
CA LEU A 482 -19.43 6.63 -6.74
C LEU A 482 -20.78 6.57 -7.44
N ARG A 483 -21.04 7.56 -8.28
CA ARG A 483 -22.30 7.66 -9.01
C ARG A 483 -22.30 6.67 -10.18
N PHE A 484 -23.42 5.97 -10.38
CA PHE A 484 -23.63 5.20 -11.60
C PHE A 484 -23.80 6.15 -12.79
N LYS A 485 -23.16 5.83 -13.90
CA LYS A 485 -23.37 6.55 -15.16
C LYS A 485 -24.73 6.20 -15.78
N SER A 486 -25.16 4.95 -15.65
CA SER A 486 -26.46 4.45 -16.09
C SER A 486 -27.38 4.15 -14.91
N SER A 487 -28.51 4.87 -14.82
CA SER A 487 -29.54 4.58 -13.82
C SER A 487 -30.16 3.20 -13.99
N GLU A 488 -30.20 2.66 -15.21
CA GLU A 488 -30.69 1.29 -15.45
C GLU A 488 -29.74 0.25 -14.84
N LYS A 489 -28.42 0.43 -15.03
CA LYS A 489 -27.42 -0.45 -14.41
C LYS A 489 -27.43 -0.33 -12.89
N GLY A 490 -27.50 0.89 -12.36
CA GLY A 490 -27.61 1.12 -10.91
C GLY A 490 -28.85 0.44 -10.31
N LYS A 491 -30.00 0.55 -10.97
CA LYS A 491 -31.24 -0.14 -10.56
C LYS A 491 -31.11 -1.67 -10.63
N ALA A 492 -30.41 -2.19 -11.63
CA ALA A 492 -30.19 -3.63 -11.77
C ALA A 492 -29.25 -4.16 -10.69
N ASP A 493 -28.15 -3.46 -10.41
CA ASP A 493 -27.15 -3.87 -9.42
C ASP A 493 -27.72 -3.82 -7.98
N MET A 494 -28.51 -2.79 -7.67
CA MET A 494 -29.20 -2.64 -6.38
C MET A 494 -30.09 -3.84 -6.01
N LYS A 495 -30.50 -4.69 -6.95
CA LYS A 495 -31.28 -5.90 -6.64
C LYS A 495 -30.47 -6.96 -5.87
N ASN A 496 -29.15 -6.98 -6.05
CA ASN A 496 -28.26 -8.02 -5.51
C ASN A 496 -27.04 -7.45 -4.78
N ASN A 497 -26.93 -6.13 -4.66
CA ASN A 497 -25.78 -5.44 -4.07
C ASN A 497 -26.25 -4.42 -3.03
N ASP A 498 -26.11 -4.77 -1.75
CA ASP A 498 -26.50 -3.93 -0.60
C ASP A 498 -25.65 -2.65 -0.47
N LEU A 499 -24.55 -2.54 -1.22
CA LEU A 499 -23.73 -1.32 -1.27
C LEU A 499 -24.30 -0.27 -2.21
N VAL A 500 -25.28 -0.62 -3.04
CA VAL A 500 -25.94 0.32 -3.96
C VAL A 500 -27.12 0.98 -3.28
N SER A 501 -27.20 2.30 -3.42
CA SER A 501 -28.23 3.14 -2.84
C SER A 501 -28.82 4.06 -3.90
N ARG A 502 -30.08 4.46 -3.72
CA ARG A 502 -30.81 5.36 -4.61
C ARG A 502 -31.14 6.66 -3.88
N GLU A 503 -30.89 7.79 -4.51
CA GLU A 503 -31.30 9.12 -4.03
C GLU A 503 -32.70 9.51 -4.53
N GLU A 504 -33.25 10.61 -4.00
CA GLU A 504 -34.60 11.10 -4.31
C GLU A 504 -34.80 11.44 -5.80
N ASP A 505 -33.74 11.85 -6.49
CA ASP A 505 -33.74 12.19 -7.92
C ASP A 505 -33.58 10.98 -8.86
N ASN A 506 -33.72 9.76 -8.35
CA ASN A 506 -33.45 8.50 -9.06
C ASN A 506 -32.00 8.34 -9.56
N THR A 507 -31.04 9.04 -8.96
CA THR A 507 -29.62 8.70 -9.12
C THR A 507 -29.24 7.53 -8.22
N TYR A 508 -28.30 6.71 -8.70
CA TYR A 508 -27.82 5.54 -7.99
C TYR A 508 -26.33 5.72 -7.66
N PHE A 509 -25.93 5.22 -6.50
CA PHE A 509 -24.55 5.29 -6.02
C PHE A 509 -24.09 3.95 -5.46
N LEU A 510 -22.87 3.58 -5.79
CA LEU A 510 -22.15 2.47 -5.17
C LEU A 510 -21.35 3.00 -3.97
N THR A 511 -21.57 2.44 -2.79
CA THR A 511 -20.74 2.69 -1.62
C THR A 511 -19.43 1.93 -1.75
N VAL A 512 -18.31 2.66 -1.71
CA VAL A 512 -16.96 2.10 -1.80
C VAL A 512 -16.22 2.24 -0.46
N PRO A 513 -15.14 1.48 -0.19
CA PRO A 513 -14.46 1.52 1.09
C PRO A 513 -13.97 2.93 1.50
N GLY A 514 -13.94 3.20 2.80
CA GLY A 514 -13.40 4.45 3.35
C GLY A 514 -14.36 5.65 3.34
N ILE A 515 -13.76 6.83 3.38
CA ILE A 515 -14.43 8.14 3.52
C ILE A 515 -14.28 8.98 2.25
N THR A 516 -15.20 9.92 2.04
CA THR A 516 -15.12 10.88 0.93
C THR A 516 -13.98 11.89 1.17
N ILE A 517 -13.13 12.05 0.15
CA ILE A 517 -12.07 13.07 0.09
C ILE A 517 -12.10 13.83 -1.23
N ASN A 518 -11.58 15.06 -1.24
CA ASN A 518 -11.34 15.81 -2.48
C ASN A 518 -9.89 15.62 -3.00
N ASP A 519 -9.51 16.32 -4.06
CA ASP A 519 -8.17 16.27 -4.67
C ASP A 519 -7.03 16.77 -3.76
N HIS A 520 -7.37 17.49 -2.70
CA HIS A 520 -6.43 17.98 -1.70
C HIS A 520 -6.40 17.12 -0.43
N PHE A 521 -7.05 15.95 -0.45
CA PHE A 521 -7.17 15.06 0.70
C PHE A 521 -7.89 15.68 1.90
N GLN A 522 -8.72 16.71 1.67
CA GLN A 522 -9.65 17.22 2.68
C GLN A 522 -10.78 16.23 2.85
N VAL A 523 -11.22 16.02 4.10
CA VAL A 523 -12.43 15.23 4.36
C VAL A 523 -13.67 16.01 3.91
N VAL A 524 -14.70 15.30 3.44
CA VAL A 524 -15.90 15.91 2.85
C VAL A 524 -17.15 15.41 3.58
N ASP A 525 -18.05 16.34 3.91
CA ASP A 525 -19.32 16.02 4.55
C ASP A 525 -20.34 15.41 3.57
N ARG A 526 -21.55 15.08 4.06
CA ARG A 526 -22.63 14.53 3.21
C ARG A 526 -23.19 15.50 2.17
N ASN A 527 -22.97 16.79 2.34
CA ASN A 527 -23.42 17.83 1.42
C ASN A 527 -22.38 18.14 0.34
N GLY A 528 -21.25 17.41 0.32
CA GLY A 528 -20.15 17.66 -0.61
C GLY A 528 -19.27 18.85 -0.21
N ILE A 529 -19.38 19.37 1.01
CA ILE A 529 -18.60 20.50 1.49
C ILE A 529 -17.27 19.99 2.06
N SER A 530 -16.15 20.47 1.50
CA SER A 530 -14.81 20.09 1.98
C SER A 530 -14.43 20.81 3.27
N ASN A 531 -13.83 20.06 4.19
CA ASN A 531 -13.36 20.58 5.46
C ASN A 531 -11.99 21.24 5.32
N GLN A 532 -11.92 22.55 5.56
CA GLN A 532 -10.67 23.32 5.46
C GLN A 532 -9.69 23.09 6.63
N ARG A 533 -10.10 22.33 7.65
CA ARG A 533 -9.34 22.08 8.88
C ARG A 533 -8.80 20.65 8.97
N ILE A 534 -9.36 19.69 8.24
CA ILE A 534 -9.02 18.27 8.42
C ILE A 534 -8.64 17.63 7.09
N TYR A 535 -7.42 17.09 7.06
CA TYR A 535 -6.85 16.37 5.93
C TYR A 535 -6.51 14.93 6.33
N ILE A 536 -6.44 14.02 5.36
CA ILE A 536 -6.12 12.61 5.61
C ILE A 536 -5.12 12.03 4.60
N MET A 537 -4.07 11.41 5.14
CA MET A 537 -3.06 10.66 4.39
C MET A 537 -2.93 9.24 4.97
N ALA A 538 -4.07 8.55 5.11
CA ALA A 538 -4.14 7.19 5.63
C ALA A 538 -4.99 6.32 4.71
N VAL A 539 -4.31 5.67 3.76
CA VAL A 539 -4.91 4.92 2.63
C VAL A 539 -5.97 3.89 3.02
N PRO A 540 -5.82 3.10 4.10
CA PRO A 540 -6.86 2.13 4.49
C PRO A 540 -8.24 2.75 4.67
N TYR A 541 -8.31 4.06 4.97
CA TYR A 541 -9.56 4.78 5.21
C TYR A 541 -10.05 5.60 4.02
N ILE A 542 -9.33 5.59 2.89
CA ILE A 542 -9.70 6.29 1.65
C ILE A 542 -9.65 5.36 0.43
N GLY A 543 -9.64 4.05 0.65
CA GLY A 543 -9.43 3.01 -0.36
C GLY A 543 -10.38 3.07 -1.56
N GLY A 544 -11.64 3.47 -1.35
CA GLY A 544 -12.60 3.63 -2.44
C GLY A 544 -12.23 4.74 -3.42
N TYR A 545 -11.50 5.76 -2.97
CA TYR A 545 -11.05 6.89 -3.79
C TYR A 545 -9.55 6.84 -4.10
N ASN A 546 -8.82 5.86 -3.55
CA ASN A 546 -7.39 5.62 -3.74
C ASN A 546 -7.10 4.10 -3.62
N PRO A 547 -7.45 3.31 -4.65
CA PRO A 547 -7.65 1.86 -4.53
C PRO A 547 -6.39 1.01 -4.42
N ASP A 548 -5.21 1.50 -4.76
CA ASP A 548 -4.04 0.63 -4.97
C ASP A 548 -2.81 1.02 -4.16
N TYR A 549 -2.59 2.30 -3.85
CA TYR A 549 -1.26 2.75 -3.43
C TYR A 549 -1.16 3.35 -2.03
N SER A 550 -0.29 2.76 -1.18
CA SER A 550 0.11 3.29 0.14
C SER A 550 1.63 3.40 0.35
N GLY A 551 2.40 3.53 -0.74
CA GLY A 551 3.86 3.60 -0.73
C GLY A 551 4.44 4.99 -0.40
N ILE A 552 5.76 5.12 -0.53
CA ILE A 552 6.46 6.39 -0.32
C ILE A 552 6.02 7.45 -1.35
N ASP A 553 5.75 7.07 -2.60
CA ASP A 553 5.33 8.04 -3.64
C ASP A 553 3.92 8.57 -3.38
N PHE A 554 3.04 7.78 -2.74
CA PHE A 554 1.75 8.27 -2.24
C PHE A 554 2.01 9.38 -1.22
N CYS A 555 2.90 9.14 -0.26
CA CYS A 555 3.24 10.13 0.77
C CYS A 555 3.81 11.41 0.15
N GLU A 556 4.68 11.28 -0.87
CA GLU A 556 5.26 12.41 -1.59
C GLU A 556 4.20 13.26 -2.31
N ALA A 557 3.32 12.63 -3.07
CA ALA A 557 2.36 13.32 -3.91
C ALA A 557 1.12 13.80 -3.12
N ALA A 558 0.62 13.02 -2.15
CA ALA A 558 -0.47 13.45 -1.28
C ALA A 558 -0.06 14.62 -0.38
N SER A 559 1.16 14.61 0.20
CA SER A 559 1.65 15.75 0.99
C SER A 559 1.77 17.03 0.15
N LYS A 560 2.11 16.91 -1.14
CA LYS A 560 2.15 18.04 -2.08
C LYS A 560 0.74 18.61 -2.32
N ALA A 561 -0.25 17.75 -2.54
CA ALA A 561 -1.63 18.19 -2.72
C ALA A 561 -2.22 18.87 -1.47
N VAL A 562 -1.89 18.34 -0.28
CA VAL A 562 -2.31 18.91 1.02
C VAL A 562 -1.67 20.27 1.25
N ILE A 563 -0.35 20.41 1.09
CA ILE A 563 0.33 21.68 1.36
C ILE A 563 -0.16 22.81 0.43
N ASP A 564 -0.46 22.49 -0.83
CA ASP A 564 -1.00 23.47 -1.79
C ASP A 564 -2.34 24.05 -1.31
N SER A 565 -3.17 23.24 -0.65
CA SER A 565 -4.43 23.69 -0.05
C SER A 565 -4.24 24.40 1.30
N ILE A 566 -3.22 24.05 2.08
CA ILE A 566 -2.94 24.73 3.36
C ILE A 566 -2.46 26.17 3.14
N LEU A 567 -1.81 26.43 2.00
CA LEU A 567 -1.20 27.70 1.62
C LEU A 567 -2.11 28.58 0.74
N SER A 568 -3.09 28.01 0.05
CA SER A 568 -4.17 28.75 -0.62
C SER A 568 -5.09 29.40 0.41
#